data_AF-A0A9E0VAH6-F1
#
_entry.id   AF-A0A9E0VAH6-F1
#
_cell.length_a   1.000
_cell.length_b   1.000
_cell.length_c   1.000
_cell.angle_alpha   90.00
_cell.angle_beta   90.00
_cell.angle_gamma   90.00
#
_symmetry.space_group_name_H-M   'P 1'
#
loop_
_entity.id
_entity.type
_entity.pdbx_description
1 polymer ?
#
loop_
_entity_poly.entity_id
_entity_poly.type
_entity_poly.pdbx_seq_one_letter_code
_entity_poly.pdbx_strand_id
1 'polypeptide(L)'
;MKFSHLALIILIITAGFSCLQKSENRTPPPVEIDKSELPVVKMPTPAEKAPPKIAEIYPQEKFSNEGRKTPVTRLEIGDYRIERKKVVKTDDIGSPPAEIFDAVLTKNGQPVHIFEGVYVPLGNQMSFGFYPFLGGKGKQLLVFDQSLHYERDWIVRLTPKFEILYDTDDFGMAGRFALADLDRDGIYELMAPKLASMSFSFSRAEERTLNVVFKYDPERHKYLPATEKFPEIVLQGFEASTFDEQLAKFESSGRKTLAEFLQIFLKLVYAGREAEAWKFHDQYFSRDNLDVWEIDRDKNDPETKLRKALEEDEIYRFIIAEKQKQIPAGEAAIQPKKPAENEKSR
;
A
#
# COMPACT_ATOMS: atom_id res chain seq x y z
N MET A 1 28.99 50.28 -11.32
CA MET A 1 30.09 50.14 -10.32
C MET A 1 30.15 48.65 -9.99
N LYS A 2 31.10 47.85 -10.53
CA LYS A 2 32.49 47.61 -10.04
C LYS A 2 32.47 47.33 -8.51
N PHE A 3 32.84 46.18 -7.93
CA PHE A 3 33.90 45.15 -8.08
C PHE A 3 33.38 43.85 -7.37
N SER A 4 34.00 42.67 -7.28
CA SER A 4 35.02 41.87 -7.98
C SER A 4 35.48 40.78 -6.98
N HIS A 5 35.88 39.61 -7.50
CA HIS A 5 36.72 38.55 -6.90
C HIS A 5 36.12 37.61 -5.83
N LEU A 6 36.01 36.29 -6.05
CA LEU A 6 37.02 35.24 -6.33
C LEU A 6 37.73 34.75 -5.05
N ALA A 7 37.48 33.50 -4.65
CA ALA A 7 38.44 32.67 -3.93
C ALA A 7 38.09 31.18 -4.11
N LEU A 8 38.73 30.59 -5.12
CA LEU A 8 38.95 29.16 -5.31
C LEU A 8 40.09 28.74 -4.40
N ILE A 9 39.91 27.73 -3.54
CA ILE A 9 41.01 27.05 -2.86
C ILE A 9 40.94 25.57 -3.19
N ILE A 10 41.90 25.17 -4.03
CA ILE A 10 42.31 23.79 -4.26
C ILE A 10 43.42 23.52 -3.25
N LEU A 11 43.33 22.43 -2.48
CA LEU A 11 44.47 21.86 -1.79
C LEU A 11 44.57 20.36 -2.11
N ILE A 12 45.60 20.01 -2.86
CA ILE A 12 46.12 18.66 -3.05
C ILE A 12 47.39 18.59 -2.22
N ILE A 13 47.48 17.64 -1.27
CA ILE A 13 48.77 17.09 -0.82
C ILE A 13 48.65 15.58 -0.63
N THR A 14 49.65 14.91 -1.18
CA THR A 14 49.90 13.49 -1.38
C THR A 14 50.56 12.78 -0.21
N ALA A 15 50.41 11.44 -0.22
CA ALA A 15 51.36 10.39 0.16
C ALA A 15 51.68 10.16 1.66
N GLY A 16 51.28 8.97 2.12
CA GLY A 16 51.83 8.29 3.29
C GLY A 16 51.83 6.77 3.05
N PHE A 17 53.00 6.18 3.24
CA PHE A 17 53.43 4.82 2.94
C PHE A 17 52.90 3.72 3.88
N SER A 18 52.99 2.47 3.40
CA SER A 18 53.14 1.19 4.15
C SER A 18 51.90 0.67 4.90
N CYS A 19 51.54 -0.61 4.88
CA CYS A 19 52.34 -1.83 4.86
C CYS A 19 51.51 -2.97 4.22
N LEU A 20 52.09 -3.67 3.24
CA LEU A 20 51.59 -4.96 2.75
C LEU A 20 51.98 -6.05 3.75
N GLN A 21 51.03 -6.53 4.55
CA GLN A 21 51.12 -7.86 5.17
C GLN A 21 50.42 -8.86 4.25
N LYS A 22 51.23 -9.71 3.62
CA LYS A 22 50.79 -10.88 2.88
C LYS A 22 50.42 -11.97 3.90
N SER A 23 49.15 -12.03 4.32
CA SER A 23 48.64 -13.18 5.06
C SER A 23 48.31 -14.30 4.07
N GLU A 24 48.92 -15.46 4.27
CA GLU A 24 48.55 -16.69 3.61
C GLU A 24 47.14 -17.10 4.05
N ASN A 25 46.14 -16.77 3.24
CA ASN A 25 44.82 -17.38 3.34
C ASN A 25 44.92 -18.84 2.91
N ARG A 26 45.12 -19.74 3.88
CA ARG A 26 44.77 -21.15 3.72
C ARG A 26 43.25 -21.23 3.68
N THR A 27 42.69 -21.43 2.50
CA THR A 27 41.28 -21.79 2.35
C THR A 27 41.07 -23.15 3.03
N PRO A 28 40.28 -23.24 4.11
CA PRO A 28 39.88 -24.56 4.61
C PRO A 28 39.09 -25.28 3.51
N PRO A 29 39.21 -26.62 3.40
CA PRO A 29 38.38 -27.39 2.49
C PRO A 29 36.90 -27.11 2.79
N PRO A 30 36.03 -27.10 1.77
CA PRO A 30 34.61 -26.92 1.96
C PRO A 30 34.11 -27.99 2.91
N VAL A 31 33.63 -27.55 4.08
CA VAL A 31 32.87 -28.42 4.98
C VAL A 31 31.56 -28.70 4.26
N GLU A 32 31.39 -29.94 3.82
CA GLU A 32 30.15 -30.46 3.27
C GLU A 32 29.16 -30.57 4.44
N ILE A 33 28.44 -29.48 4.69
CA ILE A 33 27.38 -29.45 5.70
C ILE A 33 26.20 -30.20 5.09
N ASP A 34 25.91 -31.36 5.65
CA ASP A 34 24.68 -32.10 5.37
C ASP A 34 23.48 -31.22 5.72
N LYS A 35 22.79 -30.73 4.69
CA LYS A 35 21.63 -29.84 4.82
C LYS A 35 20.40 -30.57 5.36
N SER A 36 20.45 -31.89 5.57
CA SER A 36 19.31 -32.68 6.02
C SER A 36 19.08 -32.67 7.54
N GLU A 37 19.99 -32.10 8.34
CA GLU A 37 19.91 -32.15 9.81
C GLU A 37 20.06 -30.79 10.53
N LEU A 38 19.75 -29.67 9.88
CA LEU A 38 19.63 -28.42 10.64
C LEU A 38 18.35 -28.48 11.49
N PRO A 39 18.44 -28.49 12.84
CA PRO A 39 17.26 -28.47 13.68
C PRO A 39 16.49 -27.19 13.37
N VAL A 40 15.21 -27.34 12.99
CA VAL A 40 14.28 -26.21 12.94
C VAL A 40 14.22 -25.66 14.36
N VAL A 41 15.00 -24.62 14.63
CA VAL A 41 14.92 -23.87 15.88
C VAL A 41 13.55 -23.24 15.88
N LYS A 42 12.59 -23.89 16.54
CA LYS A 42 11.32 -23.27 16.92
C LYS A 42 11.69 -22.14 17.87
N MET A 43 11.83 -20.93 17.33
CA MET A 43 11.95 -19.75 18.17
C MET A 43 10.72 -19.73 19.06
N PRO A 44 10.86 -19.67 20.40
CA PRO A 44 9.71 -19.53 21.27
C PRO A 44 9.03 -18.22 20.90
N THR A 45 7.83 -18.30 20.33
CA THR A 45 6.96 -17.15 20.13
C THR A 45 6.81 -16.49 21.50
N PRO A 46 7.25 -15.22 21.68
CA PRO A 46 7.03 -14.50 22.92
C PRO A 46 5.55 -14.63 23.29
N ALA A 47 5.23 -14.92 24.55
CA ALA A 47 3.85 -15.06 25.01
C ALA A 47 3.05 -13.83 24.51
N GLU A 48 2.24 -14.06 23.50
CA GLU A 48 1.65 -13.01 22.67
C GLU A 48 0.60 -12.34 23.54
N LYS A 49 0.95 -11.19 24.13
CA LYS A 49 -0.07 -10.31 24.67
C LYS A 49 -0.99 -10.01 23.52
N ALA A 50 -2.26 -10.39 23.65
CA ALA A 50 -3.28 -10.08 22.66
C ALA A 50 -3.08 -8.62 22.23
N PRO A 51 -2.90 -8.35 20.92
CA PRO A 51 -2.62 -7.01 20.44
C PRO A 51 -3.68 -6.07 21.01
N PRO A 52 -3.29 -4.88 21.50
CA PRO A 52 -4.25 -3.94 22.05
C PRO A 52 -5.37 -3.74 21.04
N LYS A 53 -6.63 -3.90 21.47
CA LYS A 53 -7.78 -3.71 20.59
C LYS A 53 -7.75 -2.28 20.08
N ILE A 54 -7.41 -2.13 18.80
CA ILE A 54 -7.31 -0.83 18.15
C ILE A 54 -8.72 -0.28 18.04
N ALA A 55 -8.94 0.92 18.59
CA ALA A 55 -10.23 1.59 18.48
C ALA A 55 -10.36 2.16 17.07
N GLU A 56 -10.92 1.36 16.17
CA GLU A 56 -11.18 1.76 14.79
C GLU A 56 -12.31 2.80 14.75
N ILE A 57 -12.06 3.90 14.04
CA ILE A 57 -13.06 4.93 13.77
C ILE A 57 -13.32 4.98 12.27
N TYR A 58 -14.58 4.83 11.88
CA TYR A 58 -15.01 5.01 10.50
C TYR A 58 -15.61 6.42 10.33
N PRO A 59 -14.84 7.42 9.90
CA PRO A 59 -15.37 8.78 9.71
C PRO A 59 -16.51 8.81 8.69
N GLN A 60 -16.50 7.91 7.70
CA GLN A 60 -17.56 7.78 6.70
C GLN A 60 -18.92 7.52 7.36
N GLU A 61 -19.01 6.73 8.44
CA GLU A 61 -20.29 6.50 9.15
C GLU A 61 -20.83 7.77 9.82
N LYS A 62 -19.95 8.68 10.24
CA LYS A 62 -20.36 9.97 10.83
C LYS A 62 -20.89 10.94 9.79
N PHE A 63 -20.50 10.78 8.52
CA PHE A 63 -20.84 11.71 7.45
C PHE A 63 -21.75 11.12 6.38
N SER A 64 -21.92 9.79 6.37
CA SER A 64 -22.84 9.10 5.49
C SER A 64 -24.25 9.57 5.79
N ASN A 65 -25.08 9.48 4.76
CA ASN A 65 -26.50 9.79 4.89
C ASN A 65 -27.27 8.58 5.46
N GLU A 66 -26.58 7.48 5.78
CA GLU A 66 -27.17 6.31 6.42
C GLU A 66 -27.77 6.73 7.77
N GLY A 67 -29.09 6.57 7.92
CA GLY A 67 -29.83 7.01 9.11
C GLY A 67 -30.18 8.50 9.17
N ARG A 68 -29.73 9.34 8.22
CA ARG A 68 -30.17 10.74 8.12
C ARG A 68 -31.40 10.88 7.24
N LYS A 69 -32.41 11.64 7.72
CA LYS A 69 -33.60 11.98 6.92
C LYS A 69 -33.27 12.89 5.73
N THR A 70 -32.18 13.66 5.81
CA THR A 70 -31.82 14.63 4.78
C THR A 70 -30.31 14.63 4.55
N PRO A 71 -29.86 14.33 3.32
CA PRO A 71 -28.45 14.38 2.99
C PRO A 71 -27.82 15.75 3.18
N VAL A 72 -26.55 15.79 3.58
CA VAL A 72 -25.78 17.04 3.53
C VAL A 72 -25.48 17.36 2.07
N THR A 73 -26.06 18.44 1.55
CA THR A 73 -25.88 18.87 0.16
C THR A 73 -24.92 20.05 0.01
N ARG A 74 -24.62 20.75 1.10
CA ARG A 74 -23.73 21.92 1.14
C ARG A 74 -23.05 22.04 2.50
N LEU A 75 -21.79 22.45 2.50
CA LEU A 75 -21.01 22.73 3.71
C LEU A 75 -20.09 23.93 3.46
N GLU A 76 -19.90 24.76 4.48
CA GLU A 76 -19.10 26.00 4.41
C GLU A 76 -18.09 26.06 5.56
N ILE A 77 -16.90 26.55 5.27
CA ILE A 77 -15.86 26.83 6.27
C ILE A 77 -14.99 28.00 5.82
N GLY A 78 -15.05 29.11 6.57
CA GLY A 78 -14.40 30.36 6.15
C GLY A 78 -14.83 30.74 4.73
N ASP A 79 -13.86 30.94 3.85
CA ASP A 79 -14.07 31.33 2.44
C ASP A 79 -14.43 30.15 1.51
N TYR A 80 -14.41 28.92 2.02
CA TYR A 80 -14.65 27.71 1.24
C TYR A 80 -16.10 27.25 1.35
N ARG A 81 -16.63 26.77 0.23
CA ARG A 81 -17.93 26.10 0.13
C ARG A 81 -17.83 24.88 -0.74
N ILE A 82 -18.28 23.74 -0.25
CA ILE A 82 -18.47 22.51 -1.02
C ILE A 82 -19.96 22.23 -1.18
N GLU A 83 -20.37 21.90 -2.40
CA GLU A 83 -21.77 21.63 -2.75
C GLU A 83 -21.87 20.41 -3.66
N ARG A 84 -22.89 19.59 -3.39
CA ARG A 84 -23.22 18.44 -4.22
C ARG A 84 -23.92 18.91 -5.50
N LYS A 85 -23.38 18.55 -6.65
CA LYS A 85 -23.94 18.90 -7.96
C LYS A 85 -24.43 17.66 -8.67
N LYS A 86 -25.73 17.61 -8.97
CA LYS A 86 -26.30 16.57 -9.83
C LYS A 86 -25.79 16.74 -11.25
N VAL A 87 -25.31 15.67 -11.86
CA VAL A 87 -24.90 15.60 -13.26
C VAL A 87 -25.46 14.35 -13.90
N VAL A 88 -25.66 14.38 -15.22
CA VAL A 88 -26.06 13.21 -16.00
C VAL A 88 -24.84 12.76 -16.78
N LYS A 89 -24.39 11.52 -16.56
CA LYS A 89 -23.24 10.93 -17.27
C LYS A 89 -23.69 9.72 -18.09
N THR A 90 -22.95 9.44 -19.16
CA THR A 90 -23.08 8.26 -20.01
C THR A 90 -21.72 7.57 -20.08
N ASP A 91 -21.70 6.26 -20.26
CA ASP A 91 -20.46 5.53 -20.56
C ASP A 91 -20.29 5.30 -22.08
N ASP A 92 -19.11 4.83 -22.46
CA ASP A 92 -18.76 4.57 -23.86
C ASP A 92 -19.36 3.25 -24.40
N ILE A 93 -19.92 2.42 -23.52
CA ILE A 93 -20.50 1.12 -23.87
C ILE A 93 -22.02 1.20 -24.14
N GLY A 94 -22.58 2.41 -24.11
CA GLY A 94 -23.98 2.67 -24.47
C GLY A 94 -24.98 2.34 -23.36
N SER A 95 -24.55 2.31 -22.10
CA SER A 95 -25.46 2.21 -20.96
C SER A 95 -26.38 3.44 -20.90
N PRO A 96 -27.60 3.29 -20.36
CA PRO A 96 -28.48 4.42 -20.14
C PRO A 96 -27.80 5.54 -19.35
N PRO A 97 -28.06 6.82 -19.68
CA PRO A 97 -27.58 7.93 -18.86
C PRO A 97 -28.01 7.75 -17.41
N ALA A 98 -27.08 7.93 -16.48
CA ALA A 98 -27.36 7.84 -15.05
C ALA A 98 -27.23 9.21 -14.40
N GLU A 99 -28.13 9.50 -13.46
CA GLU A 99 -27.95 10.63 -12.56
C GLU A 99 -26.88 10.27 -11.53
N ILE A 100 -25.82 11.06 -11.50
CA ILE A 100 -24.78 10.96 -10.48
C ILE A 100 -24.55 12.32 -9.83
N PHE A 101 -23.71 12.36 -8.82
CA PHE A 101 -23.38 13.54 -8.04
C PHE A 101 -21.87 13.75 -8.02
N ASP A 102 -21.45 14.94 -8.45
CA ASP A 102 -20.13 15.47 -8.16
C ASP A 102 -20.17 16.29 -6.87
N ALA A 103 -19.00 16.57 -6.25
CA ALA A 103 -18.87 17.62 -5.25
C ALA A 103 -18.00 18.75 -5.79
N VAL A 104 -18.53 19.98 -5.79
CA VAL A 104 -17.83 21.16 -6.30
C VAL A 104 -17.35 22.00 -5.13
N LEU A 105 -16.04 22.12 -4.96
CA LEU A 105 -15.41 22.99 -3.98
C LEU A 105 -15.13 24.35 -4.62
N THR A 106 -15.58 25.41 -3.93
CA THR A 106 -15.38 26.81 -4.32
C THR A 106 -14.69 27.58 -3.19
N LYS A 107 -13.92 28.62 -3.54
CA LYS A 107 -13.36 29.60 -2.61
C LYS A 107 -13.73 31.00 -3.10
N ASN A 108 -14.38 31.80 -2.26
CA ASN A 108 -14.88 33.13 -2.64
C ASN A 108 -15.73 33.09 -3.93
N GLY A 109 -16.55 32.04 -4.08
CA GLY A 109 -17.41 31.81 -5.24
C GLY A 109 -16.71 31.24 -6.48
N GLN A 110 -15.37 31.17 -6.52
CA GLN A 110 -14.62 30.61 -7.65
C GLN A 110 -14.39 29.10 -7.46
N PRO A 111 -14.62 28.24 -8.47
CA PRO A 111 -14.28 26.82 -8.40
C PRO A 111 -12.79 26.60 -8.12
N VAL A 112 -12.49 25.76 -7.14
CA VAL A 112 -11.13 25.34 -6.78
C VAL A 112 -10.88 23.91 -7.23
N HIS A 113 -11.87 23.03 -7.03
CA HIS A 113 -11.76 21.62 -7.38
C HIS A 113 -13.15 21.00 -7.60
N ILE A 114 -13.21 19.97 -8.43
CA ILE A 114 -14.40 19.14 -8.64
C ILE A 114 -14.02 17.71 -8.30
N PHE A 115 -14.66 17.15 -7.28
CA PHE A 115 -14.57 15.73 -6.97
C PHE A 115 -15.62 15.03 -7.82
N GLU A 116 -15.17 14.48 -8.94
CA GLU A 116 -16.03 13.83 -9.91
C GLU A 116 -16.57 12.53 -9.34
N GLY A 117 -17.89 12.37 -9.35
CA GLY A 117 -18.52 11.12 -9.00
C GLY A 117 -18.25 10.05 -10.05
N VAL A 118 -18.04 8.82 -9.62
CA VAL A 118 -17.87 7.67 -10.50
C VAL A 118 -19.21 7.28 -11.11
N TYR A 119 -19.19 7.10 -12.42
CA TYR A 119 -20.36 6.64 -13.16
C TYR A 119 -20.61 5.17 -12.86
N VAL A 120 -21.81 4.88 -12.36
CA VAL A 120 -22.43 3.56 -12.44
C VAL A 120 -23.90 3.71 -12.83
N PRO A 121 -24.52 2.73 -13.52
CA PRO A 121 -25.92 2.83 -13.97
C PRO A 121 -26.94 3.09 -12.85
N LEU A 122 -26.63 2.70 -11.61
CA LEU A 122 -27.49 2.91 -10.45
C LEU A 122 -27.29 4.25 -9.73
N GLY A 123 -26.41 5.11 -10.26
CA GLY A 123 -26.01 6.35 -9.61
C GLY A 123 -25.01 6.15 -8.47
N ASN A 124 -24.61 7.26 -7.87
CA ASN A 124 -23.70 7.27 -6.72
C ASN A 124 -24.28 8.06 -5.53
N GLN A 125 -23.57 8.01 -4.41
CA GLN A 125 -23.82 8.81 -3.22
C GLN A 125 -22.56 9.61 -2.92
N MET A 126 -22.66 10.93 -3.12
CA MET A 126 -21.61 11.88 -2.76
C MET A 126 -21.92 12.49 -1.38
N SER A 127 -20.99 12.36 -0.44
CA SER A 127 -21.08 12.90 0.92
C SER A 127 -19.77 13.59 1.32
N PHE A 128 -19.84 14.53 2.27
CA PHE A 128 -18.64 15.22 2.75
C PHE A 128 -18.82 15.74 4.19
N GLY A 129 -17.71 15.90 4.89
CA GLY A 129 -17.69 16.37 6.28
C GLY A 129 -16.29 16.76 6.76
N PHE A 130 -16.20 17.42 7.91
CA PHE A 130 -14.93 17.83 8.50
C PHE A 130 -14.49 16.92 9.63
N TYR A 131 -13.26 16.43 9.57
CA TYR A 131 -12.67 15.56 10.57
C TYR A 131 -11.21 15.94 10.88
N PRO A 132 -10.73 15.85 12.13
CA PRO A 132 -9.35 16.20 12.50
C PRO A 132 -8.40 15.01 12.27
N PHE A 133 -8.14 14.67 11.01
CA PHE A 133 -7.24 13.55 10.67
C PHE A 133 -5.80 13.79 11.14
N LEU A 134 -5.33 15.03 11.05
CA LEU A 134 -3.98 15.43 11.47
C LEU A 134 -3.88 15.84 12.95
N GLY A 135 -4.87 15.44 13.76
CA GLY A 135 -4.94 15.82 15.17
C GLY A 135 -5.15 17.31 15.41
N GLY A 136 -5.01 17.69 16.69
CA GLY A 136 -5.12 19.07 17.13
C GLY A 136 -6.48 19.72 16.87
N LYS A 137 -6.48 21.03 16.60
CA LYS A 137 -7.71 21.82 16.34
C LYS A 137 -8.07 21.92 14.86
N GLY A 138 -7.13 21.61 13.97
CA GLY A 138 -7.33 21.69 12.53
C GLY A 138 -8.22 20.55 12.03
N LYS A 139 -9.18 20.85 11.15
CA LYS A 139 -9.99 19.83 10.50
C LYS A 139 -9.69 19.80 9.00
N GLN A 140 -9.66 18.59 8.45
CA GLN A 140 -9.58 18.36 7.01
C GLN A 140 -10.99 17.98 6.52
N LEU A 141 -11.23 18.28 5.25
CA LEU A 141 -12.45 17.90 4.56
C LEU A 141 -12.29 16.45 4.08
N LEU A 142 -13.19 15.57 4.50
CA LEU A 142 -13.41 14.27 3.86
C LEU A 142 -14.49 14.45 2.79
N VAL A 143 -14.20 14.01 1.57
CA VAL A 143 -15.20 13.81 0.51
C VAL A 143 -15.22 12.31 0.23
N PHE A 144 -16.41 11.74 0.17
CA PHE A 144 -16.63 10.31 -0.03
C PHE A 144 -17.65 10.11 -1.13
N ASP A 145 -17.25 9.38 -2.16
CA ASP A 145 -18.10 8.88 -3.22
C ASP A 145 -18.34 7.38 -3.02
N GLN A 146 -19.60 6.98 -2.97
CA GLN A 146 -20.02 5.59 -2.85
C GLN A 146 -20.96 5.21 -3.96
N SER A 147 -20.68 4.10 -4.63
CA SER A 147 -21.59 3.50 -5.58
C SER A 147 -21.60 1.98 -5.44
N LEU A 148 -22.39 1.30 -6.26
CA LEU A 148 -22.44 -0.15 -6.21
C LEU A 148 -21.08 -0.73 -6.64
N HIS A 149 -20.34 -1.30 -5.68
CA HIS A 149 -18.99 -1.89 -5.83
C HIS A 149 -17.82 -0.93 -5.98
N TYR A 150 -18.03 0.37 -5.76
CA TYR A 150 -16.96 1.35 -5.84
C TYR A 150 -17.07 2.36 -4.72
N GLU A 151 -15.94 2.66 -4.10
CA GLU A 151 -15.80 3.64 -3.03
C GLU A 151 -14.54 4.43 -3.27
N ARG A 152 -14.64 5.77 -3.25
CA ARG A 152 -13.50 6.68 -3.36
C ARG A 152 -13.58 7.75 -2.30
N ASP A 153 -12.52 7.84 -1.52
CA ASP A 153 -12.34 8.85 -0.49
C ASP A 153 -11.24 9.84 -0.89
N TRP A 154 -11.48 11.11 -0.58
CA TRP A 154 -10.48 12.18 -0.59
C TRP A 154 -10.35 12.83 0.79
N ILE A 155 -9.12 13.01 1.26
CA ILE A 155 -8.83 13.84 2.44
C ILE A 155 -8.15 15.11 1.98
N VAL A 156 -8.74 16.25 2.33
CA VAL A 156 -8.35 17.55 1.77
C VAL A 156 -8.06 18.54 2.89
N ARG A 157 -6.91 19.18 2.82
CA ARG A 157 -6.57 20.35 3.63
C ARG A 157 -7.03 21.61 2.87
N LEU A 158 -7.79 22.47 3.55
CA LEU A 158 -8.26 23.74 2.97
C LEU A 158 -7.40 24.95 3.38
N THR A 159 -6.76 24.89 4.55
CA THR A 159 -5.95 25.98 5.10
C THR A 159 -4.54 25.48 5.47
N PRO A 160 -3.49 26.29 5.27
CA PRO A 160 -3.51 27.64 4.69
C PRO A 160 -3.73 27.66 3.16
N LYS A 161 -3.53 26.54 2.49
CA LYS A 161 -3.78 26.36 1.06
C LYS A 161 -4.51 25.03 0.81
N PHE A 162 -5.20 24.95 -0.34
CA PHE A 162 -5.86 23.73 -0.79
C PHE A 162 -4.82 22.66 -1.16
N GLU A 163 -4.92 21.48 -0.55
CA GLU A 163 -4.09 20.30 -0.85
C GLU A 163 -4.94 19.03 -0.69
N ILE A 164 -4.85 18.11 -1.65
CA ILE A 164 -5.34 16.74 -1.50
C ILE A 164 -4.25 15.95 -0.78
N LEU A 165 -4.53 15.55 0.45
CA LEU A 165 -3.60 14.78 1.30
C LEU A 165 -3.68 13.29 1.00
N TYR A 166 -4.84 12.80 0.58
CA TYR A 166 -5.10 11.40 0.26
C TYR A 166 -6.17 11.32 -0.83
N ASP A 167 -5.97 10.40 -1.77
CA ASP A 167 -6.95 9.95 -2.76
C ASP A 167 -6.86 8.42 -2.82
N THR A 168 -7.99 7.74 -2.74
CA THR A 168 -8.08 6.27 -2.76
C THR A 168 -7.52 5.70 -4.06
N ASP A 169 -7.71 6.41 -5.17
CA ASP A 169 -7.27 5.96 -6.50
C ASP A 169 -5.75 6.08 -6.69
N ASP A 170 -5.04 6.94 -5.95
CA ASP A 170 -3.57 7.10 -6.04
C ASP A 170 -2.83 5.76 -5.78
N PHE A 171 -3.48 4.80 -5.09
CA PHE A 171 -2.87 3.53 -4.66
C PHE A 171 -3.70 2.28 -5.01
N GLY A 172 -4.79 2.45 -5.77
CA GLY A 172 -5.69 1.34 -6.14
C GLY A 172 -6.28 0.63 -4.92
N MET A 173 -6.76 1.41 -3.96
CA MET A 173 -7.40 0.91 -2.74
C MET A 173 -8.86 0.56 -3.01
N ALA A 174 -9.43 -0.31 -2.18
CA ALA A 174 -10.82 -0.76 -2.29
C ALA A 174 -11.55 -0.56 -0.97
N GLY A 175 -12.75 0.01 -1.03
CA GLY A 175 -13.63 0.14 0.13
C GLY A 175 -13.24 1.27 1.09
N ARG A 176 -14.00 1.37 2.19
CA ARG A 176 -13.82 2.37 3.25
C ARG A 176 -12.53 2.13 4.03
N PHE A 177 -11.85 3.20 4.40
CA PHE A 177 -10.74 3.14 5.37
C PHE A 177 -11.24 3.32 6.82
N ALA A 178 -10.53 2.70 7.77
CA ALA A 178 -10.62 2.98 9.20
C ALA A 178 -9.50 3.93 9.64
N LEU A 179 -9.72 4.64 10.74
CA LEU A 179 -8.71 5.48 11.39
C LEU A 179 -8.22 4.84 12.69
N ALA A 180 -6.91 4.93 12.92
CA ALA A 180 -6.28 4.59 14.20
C ALA A 180 -5.02 5.44 14.40
N ASP A 181 -4.74 5.84 15.64
CA ASP A 181 -3.46 6.47 16.01
C ASP A 181 -2.52 5.36 16.50
N LEU A 182 -1.81 4.75 15.53
CA LEU A 182 -1.08 3.50 15.73
C LEU A 182 0.23 3.74 16.49
N ASP A 183 0.91 4.87 16.25
CA ASP A 183 2.15 5.22 16.93
C ASP A 183 2.01 6.28 18.03
N ARG A 184 0.79 6.74 18.30
CA ARG A 184 0.42 7.63 19.42
C ARG A 184 1.02 9.03 19.27
N ASP A 185 1.22 9.50 18.05
CA ASP A 185 1.67 10.86 17.76
C ASP A 185 0.50 11.87 17.70
N GLY A 186 -0.74 11.39 17.78
CA GLY A 186 -1.96 12.19 17.75
C GLY A 186 -2.45 12.52 16.32
N ILE A 187 -1.76 12.03 15.29
CA ILE A 187 -2.18 12.00 13.90
C ILE A 187 -2.72 10.60 13.61
N TYR A 188 -3.86 10.51 12.93
CA TYR A 188 -4.42 9.20 12.60
C TYR A 188 -3.73 8.60 11.37
N GLU A 189 -3.31 7.35 11.45
CA GLU A 189 -3.10 6.49 10.29
C GLU A 189 -4.43 6.08 9.64
N LEU A 190 -4.39 5.87 8.33
CA LEU A 190 -5.50 5.30 7.56
C LEU A 190 -5.24 3.82 7.35
N MET A 191 -6.19 2.96 7.72
CA MET A 191 -6.16 1.53 7.43
C MET A 191 -7.19 1.26 6.34
N ALA A 192 -6.72 1.05 5.12
CA ALA A 192 -7.57 0.88 3.95
C ALA A 192 -7.45 -0.55 3.38
N PRO A 193 -8.54 -1.17 2.92
CA PRO A 193 -8.50 -2.48 2.30
C PRO A 193 -7.90 -2.40 0.89
N LYS A 194 -7.01 -3.34 0.55
CA LYS A 194 -6.57 -3.58 -0.83
C LYS A 194 -7.00 -4.97 -1.26
N LEU A 195 -7.47 -5.10 -2.49
CA LEU A 195 -7.71 -6.39 -3.11
C LEU A 195 -6.39 -7.14 -3.31
N ALA A 196 -6.32 -8.39 -2.87
CA ALA A 196 -5.16 -9.27 -3.03
C ALA A 196 -5.09 -9.89 -4.44
N SER A 197 -6.11 -9.68 -5.27
CA SER A 197 -6.16 -10.25 -6.62
C SER A 197 -5.11 -9.71 -7.57
N MET A 198 -4.67 -8.46 -7.39
CA MET A 198 -3.74 -7.79 -8.30
C MET A 198 -4.22 -7.87 -9.77
N SER A 199 -3.45 -8.53 -10.64
CA SER A 199 -3.77 -8.77 -12.05
C SER A 199 -4.30 -10.18 -12.33
N PHE A 200 -4.62 -10.94 -11.29
CA PHE A 200 -5.26 -12.24 -11.39
C PHE A 200 -6.78 -12.08 -11.32
N SER A 201 -7.49 -12.86 -12.13
CA SER A 201 -8.94 -12.90 -12.12
C SER A 201 -9.41 -13.86 -11.03
N PHE A 202 -10.46 -13.47 -10.31
CA PHE A 202 -11.14 -14.32 -9.33
C PHE A 202 -12.63 -14.14 -9.46
N SER A 203 -13.38 -15.14 -8.98
CA SER A 203 -14.75 -14.88 -8.60
C SER A 203 -14.78 -13.89 -7.42
N ARG A 204 -15.77 -12.99 -7.38
CA ARG A 204 -15.91 -12.05 -6.25
C ARG A 204 -16.05 -12.72 -4.89
N ALA A 205 -16.47 -13.99 -4.84
CA ALA A 205 -16.59 -14.76 -3.61
C ALA A 205 -15.23 -15.23 -3.07
N GLU A 206 -14.23 -15.35 -3.94
CA GLU A 206 -12.87 -15.76 -3.58
C GLU A 206 -11.94 -14.56 -3.35
N GLU A 207 -12.36 -13.37 -3.79
CA GLU A 207 -11.64 -12.12 -3.58
C GLU A 207 -11.23 -11.96 -2.11
N ARG A 208 -9.93 -11.85 -1.89
CA ARG A 208 -9.35 -11.61 -0.59
C ARG A 208 -8.90 -10.17 -0.51
N THR A 209 -8.97 -9.59 0.68
CA THR A 209 -8.37 -8.29 0.95
C THR A 209 -7.13 -8.44 1.82
N LEU A 210 -6.38 -7.35 1.95
CA LEU A 210 -5.39 -7.12 2.99
C LEU A 210 -5.50 -5.67 3.46
N ASN A 211 -5.05 -5.39 4.67
CA ASN A 211 -5.01 -4.03 5.19
C ASN A 211 -3.70 -3.35 4.77
N VAL A 212 -3.83 -2.13 4.28
CA VAL A 212 -2.70 -1.24 3.96
C VAL A 212 -2.78 -0.05 4.90
N VAL A 213 -1.65 0.27 5.53
CA VAL A 213 -1.56 1.40 6.45
C VAL A 213 -0.94 2.59 5.72
N PHE A 214 -1.59 3.74 5.80
CA PHE A 214 -1.08 5.00 5.33
C PHE A 214 -0.77 5.92 6.52
N LYS A 215 0.42 6.51 6.52
CA LYS A 215 0.83 7.51 7.50
C LYS A 215 1.01 8.86 6.83
N TYR A 216 0.65 9.93 7.54
CA TYR A 216 0.87 11.28 7.05
C TYR A 216 2.36 11.64 7.07
N ASP A 217 2.90 12.00 5.92
CA ASP A 217 4.23 12.57 5.75
C ASP A 217 4.13 14.11 5.72
N PRO A 218 4.63 14.82 6.74
CA PRO A 218 4.56 16.28 6.80
C PRO A 218 5.48 16.98 5.79
N GLU A 219 6.54 16.34 5.31
CA GLU A 219 7.45 16.92 4.32
C GLU A 219 6.84 16.85 2.92
N ARG A 220 6.17 15.73 2.61
CA ARG A 220 5.49 15.52 1.31
C ARG A 220 4.04 15.98 1.31
N HIS A 221 3.52 16.39 2.46
CA HIS A 221 2.15 16.84 2.66
C HIS A 221 1.09 15.81 2.21
N LYS A 222 1.37 14.51 2.34
CA LYS A 222 0.48 13.43 1.88
C LYS A 222 0.43 12.25 2.84
N TYR A 223 -0.68 11.52 2.82
CA TYR A 223 -0.72 10.16 3.34
C TYR A 223 -0.04 9.23 2.35
N LEU A 224 0.93 8.48 2.84
CA LEU A 224 1.75 7.58 2.05
C LEU A 224 1.77 6.18 2.67
N PRO A 225 1.95 5.12 1.86
CA PRO A 225 2.08 3.77 2.40
C PRO A 225 3.15 3.72 3.50
N ALA A 226 2.81 3.08 4.61
CA ALA A 226 3.66 2.92 5.80
C ALA A 226 3.51 1.52 6.41
N THR A 227 2.97 0.59 5.63
CA THR A 227 2.62 -0.78 5.96
C THR A 227 3.78 -1.55 6.61
N GLU A 228 5.00 -1.32 6.13
CA GLU A 228 6.23 -1.92 6.65
C GLU A 228 6.62 -1.44 8.06
N LYS A 229 6.06 -0.32 8.51
CA LYS A 229 6.24 0.20 9.89
C LYS A 229 5.25 -0.38 10.88
N PHE A 230 4.18 -1.01 10.39
CA PHE A 230 3.09 -1.59 11.17
C PHE A 230 2.81 -3.04 10.73
N PRO A 231 3.82 -3.93 10.69
CA PRO A 231 3.67 -5.29 10.16
C PRO A 231 2.59 -6.09 10.88
N GLU A 232 2.36 -5.83 12.17
CA GLU A 232 1.32 -6.47 12.98
C GLU A 232 -0.10 -6.23 12.45
N ILE A 233 -0.37 -5.05 11.87
CA ILE A 233 -1.68 -4.70 11.32
C ILE A 233 -1.96 -5.46 10.02
N VAL A 234 -0.90 -5.65 9.24
CA VAL A 234 -0.94 -6.19 7.88
C VAL A 234 -0.99 -7.71 7.94
N LEU A 235 -0.19 -8.27 8.85
CA LEU A 235 -0.16 -9.70 9.14
C LEU A 235 -1.41 -10.14 9.90
N GLN A 236 -2.14 -9.24 10.56
CA GLN A 236 -3.38 -9.59 11.26
C GLN A 236 -4.29 -10.43 10.36
N GLY A 237 -4.84 -11.50 10.94
CA GLY A 237 -5.76 -12.36 10.21
C GLY A 237 -7.11 -11.70 9.96
N PHE A 238 -7.91 -12.40 9.16
CA PHE A 238 -9.34 -12.19 8.99
C PHE A 238 -10.05 -12.98 10.08
N GLU A 239 -11.18 -12.48 10.55
CA GLU A 239 -12.10 -13.24 11.42
C GLU A 239 -11.43 -13.80 12.69
N ALA A 240 -10.84 -12.93 13.50
CA ALA A 240 -10.23 -13.24 14.80
C ALA A 240 -9.06 -14.24 14.80
N SER A 241 -8.59 -14.70 13.63
CA SER A 241 -7.42 -15.57 13.52
C SER A 241 -6.10 -14.80 13.52
N THR A 242 -5.02 -15.40 14.03
CA THR A 242 -3.66 -14.85 13.89
C THR A 242 -3.06 -15.18 12.53
N PHE A 243 -1.99 -14.50 12.12
CA PHE A 243 -1.27 -14.83 10.90
C PHE A 243 -0.80 -16.29 10.87
N ASP A 244 -0.25 -16.75 11.99
CA ASP A 244 0.29 -18.12 12.12
C ASP A 244 -0.82 -19.17 11.99
N GLU A 245 -2.01 -18.89 12.52
CA GLU A 245 -3.19 -19.74 12.33
C GLU A 245 -3.62 -19.81 10.86
N GLN A 246 -3.56 -18.69 10.13
CA GLN A 246 -3.86 -18.67 8.70
C GLN A 246 -2.87 -19.48 7.90
N LEU A 247 -1.58 -19.31 8.20
CA LEU A 247 -0.52 -20.08 7.55
C LEU A 247 -0.69 -21.57 7.84
N ALA A 248 -0.87 -21.96 9.11
CA ALA A 248 -1.09 -23.36 9.49
C ALA A 248 -2.33 -23.97 8.83
N LYS A 249 -3.43 -23.20 8.72
CA LYS A 249 -4.64 -23.63 8.01
C LYS A 249 -4.38 -23.81 6.53
N PHE A 250 -3.66 -22.89 5.89
CA PHE A 250 -3.29 -23.00 4.48
C PHE A 250 -2.40 -24.23 4.23
N GLU A 251 -1.39 -24.44 5.07
CA GLU A 251 -0.45 -25.56 4.97
C GLU A 251 -1.17 -26.92 5.10
N SER A 252 -2.07 -27.03 6.08
CA SER A 252 -2.86 -28.24 6.36
C SER A 252 -4.06 -28.43 5.43
N SER A 253 -4.46 -27.41 4.67
CA SER A 253 -5.58 -27.51 3.73
C SER A 253 -5.27 -28.49 2.61
N GLY A 254 -6.20 -29.43 2.37
CA GLY A 254 -6.17 -30.36 1.24
C GLY A 254 -6.50 -29.71 -0.10
N ARG A 255 -7.06 -28.49 -0.10
CA ARG A 255 -7.31 -27.68 -1.31
C ARG A 255 -6.80 -26.27 -1.05
N LYS A 256 -5.64 -25.94 -1.62
CA LYS A 256 -5.04 -24.61 -1.52
C LYS A 256 -5.49 -23.79 -2.73
N THR A 257 -6.11 -22.64 -2.49
CA THR A 257 -6.57 -21.76 -3.56
C THR A 257 -5.52 -20.70 -3.88
N LEU A 258 -5.51 -20.21 -5.13
CA LEU A 258 -4.64 -19.09 -5.52
C LEU A 258 -4.95 -17.83 -4.70
N ALA A 259 -6.22 -17.57 -4.38
CA ALA A 259 -6.62 -16.40 -3.60
C ALA A 259 -6.06 -16.41 -2.17
N GLU A 260 -6.08 -17.56 -1.49
CA GLU A 260 -5.46 -17.73 -0.16
C GLU A 260 -3.94 -17.62 -0.23
N PHE A 261 -3.32 -18.20 -1.27
CA PHE A 261 -1.89 -18.07 -1.50
C PHE A 261 -1.48 -16.59 -1.66
N LEU A 262 -2.14 -15.86 -2.56
CA LEU A 262 -1.82 -14.45 -2.82
C LEU A 262 -2.05 -13.59 -1.58
N GLN A 263 -3.08 -13.87 -0.79
CA GLN A 263 -3.31 -13.17 0.46
C GLN A 263 -2.13 -13.33 1.42
N ILE A 264 -1.66 -14.55 1.66
CA ILE A 264 -0.51 -14.80 2.56
C ILE A 264 0.76 -14.18 1.99
N PHE A 265 1.03 -14.40 0.70
CA PHE A 265 2.20 -13.88 0.01
C PHE A 265 2.27 -12.36 0.09
N LEU A 266 1.19 -11.65 -0.27
CA LEU A 266 1.15 -10.19 -0.26
C LEU A 266 1.22 -9.60 1.13
N LYS A 267 0.61 -10.23 2.14
CA LYS A 267 0.78 -9.82 3.54
C LYS A 267 2.25 -9.83 3.95
N LEU A 268 3.01 -10.87 3.59
CA LEU A 268 4.44 -10.93 3.87
C LEU A 268 5.21 -9.83 3.13
N VAL A 269 4.94 -9.63 1.84
CA VAL A 269 5.58 -8.57 1.05
C VAL A 269 5.34 -7.19 1.67
N TYR A 270 4.08 -6.87 1.98
CA TYR A 270 3.67 -5.56 2.48
C TYR A 270 4.07 -5.31 3.93
N ALA A 271 4.21 -6.37 4.73
CA ALA A 271 4.85 -6.30 6.05
C ALA A 271 6.38 -6.15 5.97
N GLY A 272 6.95 -5.98 4.78
CA GLY A 272 8.38 -5.81 4.55
C GLY A 272 9.18 -7.12 4.58
N ARG A 273 8.55 -8.28 4.69
CA ARG A 273 9.15 -9.63 4.80
C ARG A 273 9.26 -10.31 3.43
N GLU A 274 9.76 -9.60 2.44
CA GLU A 274 9.76 -10.04 1.04
C GLU A 274 10.55 -11.35 0.81
N ALA A 275 11.71 -11.51 1.47
CA ALA A 275 12.48 -12.75 1.37
C ALA A 275 11.69 -13.98 1.87
N GLU A 276 10.88 -13.80 2.91
CA GLU A 276 10.01 -14.86 3.43
C GLU A 276 8.81 -15.11 2.51
N ALA A 277 8.28 -14.05 1.89
CA ALA A 277 7.24 -14.19 0.86
C ALA A 277 7.71 -15.04 -0.32
N TRP A 278 8.93 -14.80 -0.82
CA TRP A 278 9.51 -15.60 -1.90
C TRP A 278 9.82 -17.03 -1.48
N LYS A 279 10.28 -17.26 -0.24
CA LYS A 279 10.42 -18.62 0.28
C LYS A 279 9.07 -19.35 0.35
N PHE A 280 8.01 -18.67 0.79
CA PHE A 280 6.65 -19.20 0.79
C PHE A 280 6.15 -19.49 -0.64
N HIS A 281 6.43 -18.60 -1.59
CA HIS A 281 6.17 -18.83 -3.00
C HIS A 281 6.85 -20.11 -3.51
N ASP A 282 8.16 -20.26 -3.32
CA ASP A 282 8.92 -21.41 -3.83
C ASP A 282 8.41 -22.75 -3.26
N GLN A 283 7.86 -22.72 -2.05
CA GLN A 283 7.33 -23.89 -1.38
C GLN A 283 5.92 -24.27 -1.85
N TYR A 284 5.05 -23.30 -2.12
CA TYR A 284 3.62 -23.55 -2.31
C TYR A 284 3.07 -23.17 -3.69
N PHE A 285 3.77 -22.31 -4.42
CA PHE A 285 3.35 -21.83 -5.72
C PHE A 285 3.76 -22.81 -6.82
N SER A 286 3.08 -23.95 -6.87
CA SER A 286 3.19 -24.89 -7.99
C SER A 286 1.82 -25.16 -8.59
N ARG A 287 1.79 -25.49 -9.88
CA ARG A 287 0.56 -25.87 -10.60
C ARG A 287 -0.11 -27.11 -10.02
N ASP A 288 0.65 -27.97 -9.36
CA ASP A 288 0.15 -29.18 -8.72
C ASP A 288 -0.42 -28.91 -7.32
N ASN A 289 0.00 -27.81 -6.68
CA ASN A 289 -0.37 -27.46 -5.31
C ASN A 289 -1.55 -26.50 -5.23
N LEU A 290 -1.70 -25.61 -6.21
CA LEU A 290 -2.76 -24.62 -6.23
C LEU A 290 -3.87 -25.06 -7.18
N ASP A 291 -5.11 -24.89 -6.75
CA ASP A 291 -6.29 -25.17 -7.56
C ASP A 291 -6.49 -24.08 -8.62
N VAL A 292 -5.64 -24.10 -9.64
CA VAL A 292 -5.54 -23.02 -10.61
C VAL A 292 -6.11 -23.41 -11.96
N TRP A 293 -7.43 -23.40 -12.07
CA TRP A 293 -8.10 -23.56 -13.37
C TRP A 293 -8.00 -22.29 -14.24
N GLU A 294 -7.57 -21.16 -13.68
CA GLU A 294 -7.61 -19.81 -14.29
C GLU A 294 -6.25 -19.11 -14.49
N ILE A 295 -5.11 -19.74 -14.17
CA ILE A 295 -3.85 -19.30 -14.81
C ILE A 295 -4.02 -19.73 -16.25
N ASP A 296 -4.38 -18.73 -17.06
CA ASP A 296 -4.48 -18.80 -18.50
C ASP A 296 -3.48 -19.82 -19.04
N ARG A 297 -3.96 -20.79 -19.84
CA ARG A 297 -3.08 -21.78 -20.49
C ARG A 297 -2.03 -21.12 -21.40
N ASP A 298 -2.15 -19.81 -21.62
CA ASP A 298 -1.15 -18.96 -22.24
C ASP A 298 0.13 -18.87 -21.40
N LYS A 299 1.12 -19.65 -21.86
CA LYS A 299 2.60 -19.49 -21.93
C LYS A 299 3.40 -18.64 -20.94
N ASN A 300 2.83 -17.71 -20.19
CA ASN A 300 3.54 -16.91 -19.23
C ASN A 300 3.69 -17.68 -17.92
N ASP A 301 4.92 -17.72 -17.46
CA ASP A 301 5.28 -18.27 -16.16
C ASP A 301 4.54 -17.49 -15.04
N PRO A 302 3.79 -18.18 -14.15
CA PRO A 302 3.01 -17.54 -13.08
C PRO A 302 3.84 -16.65 -12.15
N GLU A 303 5.09 -17.01 -11.89
CA GLU A 303 6.03 -16.18 -11.12
C GLU A 303 6.30 -14.86 -11.87
N THR A 304 6.60 -14.93 -13.17
CA THR A 304 6.75 -13.76 -14.03
C THR A 304 5.51 -12.84 -13.99
N LYS A 305 4.30 -13.40 -14.00
CA LYS A 305 3.06 -12.62 -13.86
C LYS A 305 2.98 -11.94 -12.48
N LEU A 306 3.28 -12.66 -11.40
CA LEU A 306 3.26 -12.12 -10.04
C LEU A 306 4.30 -11.01 -9.83
N ARG A 307 5.52 -11.20 -10.34
CA ARG A 307 6.58 -10.18 -10.32
C ARG A 307 6.16 -8.92 -11.05
N LYS A 308 5.64 -9.08 -12.28
CA LYS A 308 5.13 -7.95 -13.05
C LYS A 308 4.00 -7.23 -12.31
N ALA A 309 3.07 -7.96 -11.71
CA ALA A 309 1.99 -7.38 -10.92
C ALA A 309 2.52 -6.56 -9.73
N LEU A 310 3.55 -7.03 -9.03
CA LEU A 310 4.21 -6.27 -7.96
C LEU A 310 4.91 -5.01 -8.51
N GLU A 311 5.63 -5.13 -9.62
CA GLU A 311 6.32 -4.00 -10.25
C GLU A 311 5.35 -2.89 -10.73
N GLU A 312 4.11 -3.26 -11.06
CA GLU A 312 3.05 -2.33 -11.44
C GLU A 312 2.29 -1.76 -10.23
N ASP A 313 2.42 -2.37 -9.05
CA ASP A 313 1.70 -1.98 -7.85
C ASP A 313 2.35 -0.77 -7.13
N GLU A 314 1.59 0.32 -7.01
CA GLU A 314 2.06 1.58 -6.44
C GLU A 314 2.57 1.46 -5.01
N ILE A 315 1.91 0.63 -4.18
CA ILE A 315 2.28 0.43 -2.78
C ILE A 315 3.60 -0.32 -2.69
N TYR A 316 3.75 -1.41 -3.44
CA TYR A 316 4.99 -2.16 -3.50
C TYR A 316 6.16 -1.30 -3.97
N ARG A 317 5.98 -0.55 -5.07
CA ARG A 317 7.02 0.37 -5.57
C ARG A 317 7.42 1.41 -4.52
N PHE A 318 6.45 1.96 -3.80
CA PHE A 318 6.72 2.91 -2.73
C PHE A 318 7.58 2.28 -1.62
N ILE A 319 7.20 1.09 -1.12
CA ILE A 319 7.92 0.37 -0.06
C ILE A 319 9.36 0.09 -0.47
N ILE A 320 9.59 -0.41 -1.70
CA ILE A 320 10.93 -0.69 -2.20
C ILE A 320 11.77 0.58 -2.33
N ALA A 321 11.20 1.67 -2.85
CA ALA A 321 11.90 2.94 -2.98
C ALA A 321 12.31 3.52 -1.62
N GLU A 322 11.45 3.43 -0.60
CA GLU A 322 11.78 3.89 0.75
C GLU A 322 12.85 3.00 1.41
N LYS A 323 12.80 1.68 1.22
CA LYS A 323 13.86 0.77 1.68
C LYS A 323 15.22 1.12 1.05
N GLN A 324 15.26 1.42 -0.25
CA GLN A 324 16.51 1.79 -0.93
C GLN A 324 17.11 3.09 -0.40
N LYS A 325 16.29 4.07 0.01
CA LYS A 325 16.76 5.32 0.63
C LYS A 325 17.40 5.11 2.01
N GLN A 326 17.04 4.03 2.70
CA GLN A 326 17.58 3.71 4.02
C GLN A 326 18.95 3.02 3.97
N ILE A 327 19.35 2.48 2.80
CA ILE A 327 20.67 1.87 2.63
C ILE A 327 21.72 2.99 2.62
N PRO A 328 22.69 3.01 3.54
CA PRO A 328 23.74 4.01 3.56
C PRO A 328 24.47 4.05 2.21
N ALA A 329 24.80 5.24 1.72
CA ALA A 329 25.44 5.43 0.40
C ALA A 329 26.76 4.63 0.23
N GLY A 330 27.38 4.15 1.32
CA GLY A 330 28.57 3.31 1.30
C GLY A 330 28.32 1.82 1.01
N GLU A 331 27.09 1.32 1.15
CA GLU A 331 26.74 -0.11 0.95
C GLU A 331 26.02 -0.39 -0.38
N ALA A 332 25.50 0.64 -1.05
CA ALA A 332 24.76 0.52 -2.32
C ALA A 332 25.60 0.01 -3.52
N ALA A 333 26.92 -0.18 -3.35
CA ALA A 333 27.83 -0.61 -4.40
C ALA A 333 27.83 -2.13 -4.68
N ILE A 334 27.04 -2.93 -3.95
CA ILE A 334 26.90 -4.38 -4.16
C ILE A 334 25.50 -4.68 -4.70
N GLN A 335 25.18 -4.17 -5.89
CA GLN A 335 23.97 -4.65 -6.58
C GLN A 335 24.18 -6.10 -7.04
N PRO A 336 23.17 -6.98 -6.91
CA PRO A 336 23.26 -8.33 -7.43
C PRO A 336 23.46 -8.27 -8.94
N LYS A 337 24.53 -8.90 -9.43
CA LYS A 337 24.76 -9.09 -10.87
C LYS A 337 23.47 -9.66 -11.47
N LYS A 338 22.90 -8.91 -12.41
CA LYS A 338 21.82 -9.36 -13.30
C LYS A 338 22.16 -10.80 -13.76
N PRO A 339 21.29 -11.79 -13.54
CA PRO A 339 21.57 -13.16 -13.96
C PRO A 339 21.90 -13.13 -15.46
N ALA A 340 23.03 -13.74 -15.81
CA ALA A 340 23.50 -13.79 -17.19
C ALA A 340 22.39 -14.42 -18.04
N GLU A 341 21.90 -13.67 -19.04
CA GLU A 341 21.08 -14.23 -20.09
C GLU A 341 21.87 -15.38 -20.71
N ASN A 342 21.40 -16.62 -20.49
CA ASN A 342 21.92 -17.78 -21.19
C ASN A 342 21.60 -17.60 -22.67
N GLU A 343 22.60 -17.14 -23.43
CA GLU A 343 22.64 -17.24 -24.89
C GLU A 343 22.40 -18.70 -25.27
N LYS A 344 21.20 -18.98 -25.78
CA LYS A 344 20.90 -20.23 -26.47
C LYS A 344 21.79 -20.31 -27.71
N SER A 345 22.76 -21.20 -27.67
CA SER A 345 23.51 -21.63 -28.85
C SER A 345 22.57 -22.30 -29.85
N ARG A 346 22.77 -21.94 -31.12
CA ARG A 346 22.10 -22.45 -32.33
C ARG A 346 22.15 -23.96 -32.48
#